data_AF-F7A3X7-F1
#
_entry.id   AF-F7A3X7-F1
#
_cell.length_a   1.000
_cell.length_b   1.000
_cell.length_c   1.000
_cell.angle_alpha   90.00
_cell.angle_beta   90.00
_cell.angle_gamma   90.00
#
_symmetry.space_group_name_H-M   'P 1'
#
loop_
_entity.id
_entity.type
_entity.pdbx_description
1 polymer ?
#
loop_
_entity_poly.entity_id
_entity_poly.type
_entity_poly.pdbx_seq_one_letter_code
_entity_poly.pdbx_strand_id
1 'polypeptide(L)'
;MSILRVGGSVFQRVVGLSKVQWCAPSTSIVSKRFYDPDPTPKGYDKSLIEDDDLVCLLKSDEVLSPERRATLAAKYGLIPEDYHPMNDSLFNLGDYPILPAESCLERDPYYDWDDPFYRRNWGDPISIDVDLYSPLVLDTRPLPYDPQQQRRVLFTFLFGFFFLWFLGENYKSGLPRCPKQYPEHHVQDEIKTSMSADPFIKRGMEPVMKERHPVTHYTFEKFKWDASAH
;
A
#
# COMPACT_ATOMS: atom_id res chain seq x y z
N MET A 1 -48.66 32.15 -26.67
CA MET A 1 -47.38 31.59 -26.22
C MET A 1 -46.67 31.03 -27.46
N SER A 2 -46.04 31.78 -28.35
CA SER A 2 -45.14 32.94 -28.25
C SER A 2 -43.96 32.74 -27.31
N ILE A 3 -42.77 32.83 -27.93
CA ILE A 3 -41.43 33.12 -27.40
C ILE A 3 -40.58 31.87 -27.07
N LEU A 4 -39.36 31.89 -27.63
CA LEU A 4 -38.22 30.96 -27.47
C LEU A 4 -38.04 29.84 -28.50
N ARG A 5 -38.15 30.20 -29.80
CA ARG A 5 -37.55 29.46 -30.92
C ARG A 5 -36.71 30.37 -31.82
N VAL A 6 -35.93 31.28 -31.25
CA VAL A 6 -34.98 32.11 -31.99
C VAL A 6 -33.79 32.39 -31.07
N GLY A 7 -32.69 31.68 -31.27
CA GLY A 7 -31.50 31.87 -30.43
C GLY A 7 -30.20 31.20 -30.89
N GLY A 8 -30.23 30.35 -31.93
CA GLY A 8 -29.02 29.65 -32.40
C GLY A 8 -28.28 30.30 -33.58
N SER A 9 -28.92 31.22 -34.31
CA SER A 9 -28.46 31.58 -35.67
C SER A 9 -27.65 32.87 -35.78
N VAL A 10 -27.48 33.64 -34.71
CA VAL A 10 -26.80 34.96 -34.77
C VAL A 10 -25.34 34.91 -34.26
N PHE A 11 -24.98 33.90 -33.46
CA PHE A 11 -23.63 33.80 -32.91
C PHE A 11 -22.60 33.19 -33.87
N GLN A 12 -23.04 32.48 -34.91
CA GLN A 12 -22.15 31.85 -35.89
C GLN A 12 -21.64 32.79 -37.01
N ARG A 13 -22.10 34.04 -37.09
CA ARG A 13 -21.68 35.00 -38.12
C ARG A 13 -20.62 36.02 -37.66
N VAL A 14 -20.28 36.07 -36.38
CA VAL A 14 -19.36 37.08 -35.82
C VAL A 14 -17.95 36.53 -35.60
N VAL A 15 -17.76 35.21 -35.57
CA VAL A 15 -16.44 34.60 -35.39
C VAL A 15 -16.16 33.73 -36.61
N GLY A 16 -15.42 34.29 -37.57
CA GLY A 16 -14.89 33.56 -38.71
C GLY A 16 -13.95 32.46 -38.24
N LEU A 17 -14.48 31.24 -38.10
CA LEU A 17 -13.68 30.04 -37.87
C LEU A 17 -13.87 29.13 -39.09
N SER A 18 -13.08 29.41 -40.11
CA SER A 18 -12.88 28.54 -41.26
C SER A 18 -12.12 27.28 -40.82
N LYS A 19 -12.64 26.11 -41.21
CA LYS A 19 -11.97 24.81 -41.37
C LYS A 19 -10.75 24.59 -40.46
N VAL A 20 -10.94 23.90 -39.34
CA VAL A 20 -9.83 23.25 -38.63
C VAL A 20 -9.46 21.99 -39.42
N GLN A 21 -8.42 22.16 -40.23
CA GLN A 21 -7.72 21.12 -40.95
C GLN A 21 -6.97 20.26 -39.91
N TRP A 22 -7.38 19.01 -39.74
CA TRP A 22 -6.65 18.03 -38.93
C TRP A 22 -5.42 17.57 -39.72
N CYS A 23 -4.37 18.39 -39.72
CA CYS A 23 -3.02 17.95 -40.02
C CYS A 23 -2.30 17.76 -38.68
N ALA A 24 -1.53 16.67 -38.59
CA ALA A 24 -0.82 16.18 -37.42
C ALA A 24 -0.24 17.29 -36.52
N PRO A 25 -0.28 17.17 -35.19
CA PRO A 25 0.51 18.05 -34.35
C PRO A 25 1.98 17.77 -34.66
N SER A 26 2.64 18.73 -35.31
CA SER A 26 4.08 18.90 -35.18
C SER A 26 4.38 18.91 -33.68
N THR A 27 5.46 18.24 -33.28
CA THR A 27 5.94 17.94 -31.92
C THR A 27 6.19 19.14 -30.99
N SER A 28 5.61 20.31 -31.25
CA SER A 28 5.88 21.56 -30.53
C SER A 28 4.79 22.01 -29.56
N ILE A 29 3.75 21.21 -29.30
CA ILE A 29 2.69 21.55 -28.33
C ILE A 29 2.61 20.47 -27.25
N VAL A 30 3.75 20.18 -26.61
CA VAL A 30 3.76 19.54 -25.30
C VAL A 30 4.06 20.64 -24.29
N SER A 31 3.24 20.66 -23.24
CA SER A 31 3.02 21.74 -22.28
C SER A 31 4.26 22.47 -21.76
N LYS A 32 4.30 23.79 -21.97
CA LYS A 32 4.97 24.74 -21.06
C LYS A 32 4.27 24.72 -19.69
N ARG A 33 4.66 23.82 -18.79
CA ARG A 33 4.30 23.93 -17.37
C ARG A 33 5.52 23.66 -16.49
N PHE A 34 5.91 24.70 -15.77
CA PHE A 34 6.69 24.75 -14.52
C PHE A 34 8.22 24.54 -14.53
N TYR A 35 8.84 24.07 -15.62
CA TYR A 35 10.29 24.12 -15.79
C TYR A 35 10.60 24.45 -17.25
N ASP A 36 11.10 25.65 -17.53
CA ASP A 36 11.89 25.87 -18.74
C ASP A 36 13.34 25.56 -18.30
N PRO A 37 13.87 24.33 -18.51
CA PRO A 37 15.26 24.05 -18.21
C PRO A 37 16.16 24.95 -19.08
N ASP A 38 17.34 25.30 -18.58
CA ASP A 38 18.36 25.97 -19.41
C ASP A 38 18.52 25.21 -20.74
N PRO A 39 18.72 25.92 -21.87
CA PRO A 39 18.83 25.27 -23.17
C PRO A 39 19.91 24.20 -23.09
N THR A 40 19.50 22.96 -23.39
CA THR A 40 20.37 21.79 -23.38
C THR A 40 21.62 22.10 -24.22
N PRO A 41 22.83 21.79 -23.73
CA PRO A 41 24.04 22.08 -24.50
C PRO A 41 23.97 21.41 -25.88
N LYS A 42 24.41 22.11 -26.94
CA LYS A 42 24.38 21.59 -28.32
C LYS A 42 24.99 20.18 -28.37
N GLY A 43 24.15 19.19 -28.68
CA GLY A 43 24.54 17.77 -28.74
C GLY A 43 23.85 16.88 -27.70
N TYR A 44 23.32 17.46 -26.62
CA TYR A 44 22.57 16.73 -25.57
C TYR A 44 21.05 16.73 -25.78
N ASP A 45 20.58 17.39 -26.83
CA ASP A 45 19.15 17.51 -27.16
C ASP A 45 18.60 16.30 -27.93
N LYS A 46 19.48 15.39 -28.35
CA LYS A 46 19.08 14.13 -28.98
C LYS A 46 18.87 13.12 -27.87
N SER A 47 17.63 12.75 -27.59
CA SER A 47 17.35 11.47 -26.96
C SER A 47 18.09 10.40 -27.75
N LEU A 48 18.77 9.48 -27.05
CA LEU A 48 19.37 8.31 -27.67
C LEU A 48 18.32 7.37 -28.29
N ILE A 49 17.05 7.63 -27.99
CA ILE A 49 15.87 6.93 -28.50
C ILE A 49 15.37 7.72 -29.71
N GLU A 50 15.26 7.04 -30.85
CA GLU A 50 14.72 7.62 -32.08
C GLU A 50 13.21 7.86 -31.93
N ASP A 51 12.66 8.83 -32.67
CA ASP A 51 11.25 9.21 -32.55
C ASP A 51 10.29 8.03 -32.82
N ASP A 52 10.70 7.10 -33.68
CA ASP A 52 9.93 5.90 -34.04
C ASP A 52 9.90 4.85 -32.90
N ASP A 53 10.93 4.85 -32.04
CA ASP A 53 11.05 3.95 -30.89
C ASP A 53 10.27 4.46 -29.66
N LEU A 54 9.91 5.75 -29.64
CA LEU A 54 9.14 6.33 -28.54
C LEU A 54 7.73 5.75 -28.48
N VAL A 55 7.24 5.54 -27.26
CA VAL A 55 5.87 5.08 -27.00
C VAL A 55 4.89 6.07 -27.64
N CYS A 56 4.04 5.56 -28.53
CA CYS A 56 3.07 6.36 -29.27
C CYS A 56 1.71 6.30 -28.58
N LEU A 57 1.09 7.45 -28.36
CA LEU A 57 -0.26 7.51 -27.81
C LEU A 57 -1.25 6.90 -28.80
N LEU A 58 -1.96 5.86 -28.35
CA LEU A 58 -3.01 5.18 -29.09
C LEU A 58 -4.35 5.50 -28.42
N LYS A 59 -5.40 5.74 -29.20
CA LYS A 59 -6.74 5.99 -28.62
C LYS A 59 -7.38 4.66 -28.22
N SER A 60 -8.23 4.68 -27.18
CA SER A 60 -8.93 3.49 -26.71
C SER A 60 -9.90 2.91 -27.72
N ASP A 61 -10.54 3.79 -28.49
CA ASP A 61 -11.62 3.41 -29.38
C ASP A 61 -11.11 3.01 -30.78
N GLU A 62 -9.79 3.01 -30.97
CA GLU A 62 -9.16 2.78 -32.26
C GLU A 62 -8.98 1.28 -32.53
N VAL A 63 -9.66 0.78 -33.56
CA VAL A 63 -9.49 -0.60 -34.02
C VAL A 63 -8.21 -0.70 -34.84
N LEU A 64 -7.23 -1.47 -34.35
CA LEU A 64 -5.96 -1.69 -35.03
C LEU A 64 -6.12 -2.51 -36.30
N SER A 65 -5.72 -1.94 -37.44
CA SER A 65 -5.50 -2.69 -38.69
C SER A 65 -4.42 -3.77 -38.49
N PRO A 66 -4.54 -4.95 -39.13
CA PRO A 66 -3.54 -6.02 -39.01
C PRO A 66 -2.13 -5.58 -39.42
N GLU A 67 -2.00 -4.72 -40.43
CA GLU A 67 -0.70 -4.18 -40.85
C GLU A 67 -0.10 -3.28 -39.77
N ARG A 68 -0.92 -2.41 -39.17
CA ARG A 68 -0.47 -1.54 -38.08
C ARG A 68 -0.08 -2.36 -36.85
N ARG A 69 -0.84 -3.40 -36.53
CA ARG A 69 -0.51 -4.34 -35.45
C ARG A 69 0.83 -5.03 -35.70
N ALA A 70 1.08 -5.49 -36.93
CA ALA A 70 2.35 -6.13 -37.28
C ALA A 70 3.54 -5.17 -37.14
N THR A 71 3.39 -3.90 -37.55
CA THR A 71 4.45 -2.89 -37.38
C THR A 71 4.74 -2.57 -35.92
N LEU A 72 3.70 -2.47 -35.08
CA LEU A 72 3.86 -2.20 -33.65
C LEU A 72 4.40 -3.42 -32.90
N ALA A 73 3.95 -4.62 -33.23
CA ALA A 73 4.50 -5.85 -32.67
C ALA A 73 6.00 -5.99 -33.00
N ALA A 74 6.39 -5.70 -34.26
CA ALA A 74 7.78 -5.73 -34.70
C ALA A 74 8.67 -4.73 -33.92
N LYS A 75 8.15 -3.54 -33.58
CA LYS A 75 8.85 -2.56 -32.73
C LYS A 75 9.24 -3.13 -31.37
N TYR A 76 8.39 -3.96 -30.77
CA TYR A 76 8.64 -4.59 -29.47
C TYR A 76 9.24 -6.01 -29.57
N GLY A 77 9.60 -6.48 -30.78
CA GLY A 77 10.10 -7.84 -30.99
C GLY A 77 9.07 -8.95 -30.73
N LEU A 78 7.78 -8.62 -30.77
CA LEU A 78 6.67 -9.55 -30.49
C LEU A 78 6.04 -10.08 -31.78
N ILE A 79 5.37 -11.22 -31.66
CA ILE A 79 4.52 -11.77 -32.72
C ILE A 79 3.25 -10.92 -32.80
N PRO A 80 2.71 -10.61 -34.01
CA PRO A 80 1.50 -9.79 -34.15
C PRO A 80 0.25 -10.35 -33.45
N GLU A 81 0.25 -11.65 -33.18
CA GLU A 81 -0.84 -12.38 -32.52
C GLU A 81 -0.84 -12.16 -31.00
N ASP A 82 0.34 -12.15 -30.38
CA ASP A 82 0.53 -11.95 -28.94
C ASP A 82 0.55 -10.47 -28.54
N TYR A 83 0.71 -9.56 -29.52
CA TYR A 83 0.75 -8.13 -29.27
C TYR A 83 -0.65 -7.58 -28.97
N HIS A 84 -0.83 -7.17 -27.71
CA HIS A 84 -1.99 -6.44 -27.22
C HIS A 84 -1.57 -5.07 -26.70
N PRO A 85 -1.98 -3.95 -27.33
CA PRO A 85 -1.63 -2.62 -26.85
C PRO A 85 -2.37 -2.28 -25.56
N MET A 86 -1.74 -1.52 -24.67
CA MET A 86 -2.37 -1.03 -23.45
C MET A 86 -3.07 0.31 -23.69
N ASN A 87 -4.18 0.26 -24.41
CA ASN A 87 -4.97 1.43 -24.81
C ASN A 87 -6.33 1.54 -24.09
N ASP A 88 -6.50 0.95 -22.90
CA ASP A 88 -7.77 1.01 -22.16
C ASP A 88 -8.16 2.44 -21.76
N SER A 89 -9.46 2.73 -21.65
CA SER A 89 -9.93 4.10 -21.34
C SER A 89 -9.53 4.59 -19.94
N LEU A 90 -9.31 3.67 -19.00
CA LEU A 90 -8.90 3.96 -17.63
C LEU A 90 -7.39 4.09 -17.49
N PHE A 91 -6.63 3.27 -18.21
CA PHE A 91 -5.17 3.20 -18.11
C PHE A 91 -4.58 3.03 -19.51
N ASN A 92 -4.24 4.16 -20.12
CA ASN A 92 -3.75 4.23 -21.49
C ASN A 92 -2.27 4.62 -21.51
N LEU A 93 -1.39 3.66 -21.79
CA LEU A 93 0.03 3.91 -22.08
C LEU A 93 0.32 3.86 -23.59
N GLY A 94 -0.72 3.87 -24.42
CA GLY A 94 -0.60 3.98 -25.87
C GLY A 94 -0.32 2.64 -26.54
N ASP A 95 0.80 2.57 -27.25
CA ASP A 95 1.25 1.39 -28.01
C ASP A 95 2.07 0.39 -27.18
N TYR A 96 2.22 0.59 -25.88
CA TYR A 96 2.99 -0.34 -25.04
C TYR A 96 2.28 -1.70 -24.92
N PRO A 97 2.98 -2.84 -25.05
CA PRO A 97 2.35 -4.16 -24.97
C PRO A 97 1.94 -4.52 -23.54
N ILE A 98 0.78 -5.17 -23.41
CA ILE A 98 0.34 -5.81 -22.18
C ILE A 98 1.06 -7.16 -22.09
N LEU A 99 1.96 -7.27 -21.11
CA LEU A 99 2.68 -8.51 -20.81
C LEU A 99 1.99 -9.27 -19.66
N PRO A 100 2.17 -10.59 -19.58
CA PRO A 100 1.64 -11.37 -18.46
C PRO A 100 2.26 -10.89 -17.13
N ALA A 101 1.42 -10.85 -16.11
CA ALA A 101 1.78 -10.48 -14.74
C ALA A 101 2.49 -11.64 -14.02
N GLU A 102 3.74 -11.89 -14.43
CA GLU A 102 4.58 -12.98 -13.93
C GLU A 102 5.78 -12.44 -13.14
N SER A 103 6.10 -13.09 -12.03
CA SER A 103 7.29 -12.78 -11.23
C SER A 103 8.55 -13.22 -11.94
N CYS A 104 9.63 -12.44 -11.79
CA CYS A 104 10.96 -12.87 -12.24
C CYS A 104 11.35 -14.26 -11.70
N LEU A 105 10.82 -14.67 -10.54
CA LEU A 105 11.11 -15.95 -9.92
C LEU A 105 10.42 -17.15 -10.58
N GLU A 106 9.36 -16.93 -11.36
CA GLU A 106 8.64 -17.99 -12.09
C GLU A 106 9.42 -18.50 -13.30
N ARG A 107 10.23 -17.63 -13.91
CA ARG A 107 11.08 -17.97 -15.06
C ARG A 107 12.13 -19.01 -14.69
N ASP A 108 12.55 -19.81 -15.66
CA ASP A 108 13.52 -20.90 -15.45
C ASP A 108 14.83 -20.37 -14.82
N PRO A 109 15.21 -20.80 -13.61
CA PRO A 109 16.47 -20.38 -12.98
C PRO A 109 17.73 -21.00 -13.63
N TYR A 110 17.60 -22.04 -14.45
CA TYR A 110 18.74 -22.74 -15.06
C TYR A 110 19.08 -22.26 -16.47
N TYR A 111 18.20 -21.45 -17.08
CA TYR A 111 18.49 -20.79 -18.35
C TYR A 111 19.55 -19.69 -18.14
N ASP A 112 20.46 -19.55 -19.10
CA ASP A 112 21.53 -18.53 -19.06
C ASP A 112 20.97 -17.18 -19.54
N TRP A 113 20.42 -16.41 -18.60
CA TRP A 113 19.84 -15.09 -18.87
C TRP A 113 20.90 -14.01 -19.00
N ASP A 114 20.71 -13.08 -19.93
CA ASP A 114 21.60 -11.90 -20.06
C ASP A 114 21.62 -11.05 -18.79
N ASP A 115 20.46 -10.90 -18.14
CA ASP A 115 20.33 -10.35 -16.79
C ASP A 115 19.88 -11.45 -15.82
N PRO A 116 20.84 -12.07 -15.09
CA PRO A 116 20.53 -13.16 -14.16
C PRO A 116 19.65 -12.73 -12.98
N PHE A 117 19.66 -11.45 -12.60
CA PHE A 117 18.90 -10.97 -11.44
C PHE A 117 17.41 -10.87 -11.78
N TYR A 118 17.07 -10.24 -12.90
CA TYR A 118 15.68 -10.12 -13.36
C TYR A 118 15.21 -11.31 -14.21
N ARG A 119 16.10 -12.25 -14.54
CA ARG A 119 15.86 -13.40 -15.45
C ARG A 119 15.25 -12.94 -16.77
N ARG A 120 15.95 -12.05 -17.46
CA ARG A 120 15.48 -11.41 -18.72
C ARG A 120 16.59 -11.37 -19.75
N ASN A 121 16.23 -11.53 -21.03
CA ASN A 121 17.18 -11.40 -22.13
C ASN A 121 17.19 -9.98 -22.71
N TRP A 122 18.27 -9.67 -23.42
CA TRP A 122 18.38 -8.43 -24.17
C TRP A 122 17.35 -8.39 -25.31
N GLY A 123 16.62 -7.27 -25.41
CA GLY A 123 15.58 -7.09 -26.42
C GLY A 123 14.19 -7.59 -26.02
N ASP A 124 14.05 -8.29 -24.88
CA ASP A 124 12.73 -8.64 -24.35
C ASP A 124 11.95 -7.39 -23.91
N PRO A 125 10.66 -7.26 -24.26
CA PRO A 125 9.83 -6.17 -23.76
C PRO A 125 9.69 -6.26 -22.23
N ILE A 126 9.65 -5.10 -21.58
CA ILE A 126 9.62 -4.98 -20.12
C ILE A 126 8.17 -4.88 -19.65
N SER A 127 7.79 -5.49 -18.53
CA SER A 127 6.45 -5.26 -17.98
C SER A 127 6.39 -3.88 -17.32
N ILE A 128 5.26 -3.19 -17.39
CA ILE A 128 5.08 -1.88 -16.73
C ILE A 128 5.28 -2.00 -15.22
N ASP A 129 4.83 -3.12 -14.65
CA ASP A 129 4.94 -3.41 -13.23
C ASP A 129 6.21 -4.23 -12.90
N VAL A 130 7.28 -4.09 -13.69
CA VAL A 130 8.54 -4.83 -13.48
C VAL A 130 9.10 -4.64 -12.06
N ASP A 131 8.94 -3.46 -11.49
CA ASP A 131 9.39 -3.15 -10.14
C ASP A 131 8.62 -3.95 -9.08
N LEU A 132 7.33 -4.23 -9.32
CA LEU A 132 6.49 -5.02 -8.43
C LEU A 132 6.83 -6.51 -8.52
N TYR A 133 7.05 -7.02 -9.73
CA TYR A 133 7.40 -8.41 -10.00
C TYR A 133 8.90 -8.72 -9.85
N SER A 134 9.65 -7.77 -9.30
CA SER A 134 11.05 -7.92 -8.93
C SER A 134 11.23 -9.08 -7.94
N PRO A 135 12.36 -9.81 -8.00
CA PRO A 135 12.64 -10.95 -7.11
C PRO A 135 12.54 -10.67 -5.61
N LEU A 136 12.55 -9.40 -5.20
CA LEU A 136 12.55 -8.95 -3.81
C LEU A 136 11.16 -8.58 -3.27
N VAL A 137 10.18 -8.36 -4.14
CA VAL A 137 8.92 -7.70 -3.77
C VAL A 137 7.76 -8.69 -3.80
N LEU A 138 7.31 -9.07 -5.00
CA LEU A 138 6.15 -9.92 -5.18
C LEU A 138 6.48 -11.17 -6.00
N ASP A 139 5.99 -12.28 -5.49
CA ASP A 139 6.18 -13.60 -6.07
C ASP A 139 4.80 -14.20 -6.40
N THR A 140 4.61 -14.55 -7.67
CA THR A 140 3.36 -15.13 -8.19
C THR A 140 3.41 -16.64 -8.31
N ARG A 141 4.56 -17.27 -7.99
CA ARG A 141 4.76 -18.73 -8.15
C ARG A 141 3.60 -19.53 -7.57
N PRO A 142 3.16 -20.60 -8.26
CA PRO A 142 2.06 -21.41 -7.79
C PRO A 142 2.38 -22.01 -6.42
N LEU A 143 1.55 -21.68 -5.43
CA LEU A 143 1.66 -22.21 -4.08
C LEU A 143 1.19 -23.67 -4.03
N PRO A 144 1.76 -24.51 -3.15
CA PRO A 144 1.34 -25.90 -3.01
C PRO A 144 -0.10 -26.07 -2.50
N TYR A 145 -0.69 -25.02 -1.91
CA TYR A 145 -2.06 -25.01 -1.39
C TYR A 145 -2.84 -23.82 -1.94
N ASP A 146 -4.15 -23.99 -2.09
CA ASP A 146 -5.06 -22.92 -2.51
C ASP A 146 -5.02 -21.74 -1.53
N PRO A 147 -4.79 -20.50 -1.99
CA PRO A 147 -4.81 -19.29 -1.16
C PRO A 147 -6.11 -19.09 -0.36
N GLN A 148 -7.26 -19.58 -0.83
CA GLN A 148 -8.51 -19.52 -0.06
C GLN A 148 -8.47 -20.47 1.14
N GLN A 149 -7.94 -21.68 0.95
CA GLN A 149 -7.77 -22.66 2.02
C GLN A 149 -6.81 -22.14 3.10
N GLN A 150 -5.67 -21.58 2.70
CA GLN A 150 -4.69 -21.00 3.64
C GLN A 150 -5.31 -19.90 4.50
N ARG A 151 -6.06 -18.97 3.88
CA ARG A 151 -6.75 -17.89 4.60
C ARG A 151 -7.77 -18.42 5.60
N ARG A 152 -8.58 -19.41 5.22
CA ARG A 152 -9.57 -20.02 6.12
C ARG A 152 -8.89 -20.61 7.35
N VAL A 153 -7.82 -21.40 7.16
CA VAL A 153 -7.08 -21.99 8.28
C VAL A 153 -6.48 -20.91 9.19
N LEU A 154 -5.86 -19.88 8.61
CA LEU A 154 -5.28 -18.77 9.36
C LEU A 154 -6.34 -18.04 10.21
N PHE A 155 -7.46 -17.66 9.59
CA PHE A 155 -8.52 -16.94 10.31
C PHE A 155 -9.24 -17.82 11.32
N THR A 156 -9.44 -19.12 11.05
CA THR A 156 -9.97 -20.06 12.03
C THR A 156 -9.06 -20.20 13.24
N PHE A 157 -7.74 -20.29 13.03
CA PHE A 157 -6.77 -20.36 14.12
C PHE A 157 -6.76 -19.08 14.96
N LEU A 158 -6.66 -17.92 14.32
CA LEU A 158 -6.67 -16.63 15.00
C LEU A 158 -7.97 -16.42 15.78
N PHE A 159 -9.11 -16.67 15.14
CA PHE A 159 -10.41 -16.56 15.81
C PHE A 159 -10.52 -17.53 16.98
N GLY A 160 -10.11 -18.79 16.80
CA GLY A 160 -10.12 -19.79 17.87
C GLY A 160 -9.25 -19.38 19.06
N PHE A 161 -8.06 -18.82 18.81
CA PHE A 161 -7.18 -18.31 19.85
C PHE A 161 -7.81 -17.14 20.61
N PHE A 162 -8.31 -16.12 19.90
CA PHE A 162 -8.95 -14.97 20.55
C PHE A 162 -10.23 -15.34 21.29
N PHE A 163 -10.99 -16.29 20.76
CA PHE A 163 -12.18 -16.82 21.41
C PHE A 163 -11.85 -17.54 22.72
N LEU A 164 -10.83 -18.41 22.72
CA LEU A 164 -10.37 -19.07 23.94
C LEU A 164 -9.79 -18.08 24.96
N TRP A 165 -9.07 -17.06 24.50
CA TRP A 165 -8.57 -15.99 25.36
C TRP A 165 -9.72 -15.21 26.02
N PHE A 166 -10.76 -14.86 25.25
CA PHE A 166 -11.97 -14.21 25.75
C PHE A 166 -12.72 -15.09 26.77
N LEU A 167 -12.84 -16.39 26.52
CA LEU A 167 -13.41 -17.31 27.51
C LEU A 167 -12.52 -17.41 28.77
N GLY A 168 -11.20 -17.41 28.61
CA GLY A 168 -10.24 -17.45 29.71
C GLY A 168 -10.35 -16.26 30.67
N GLU A 169 -10.81 -15.09 30.20
CA GLU A 169 -11.08 -13.94 31.08
C GLU A 169 -12.19 -14.22 32.10
N ASN A 170 -13.19 -15.03 31.76
CA ASN A 170 -14.26 -15.41 32.68
C ASN A 170 -13.81 -16.47 33.69
N TYR A 171 -12.78 -17.25 33.37
CA TYR A 171 -12.28 -18.36 34.17
C TYR A 171 -10.83 -18.13 34.62
N LYS A 172 -10.60 -17.06 35.38
CA LYS A 172 -9.26 -16.75 35.92
C LYS A 172 -8.88 -17.75 37.01
N SER A 173 -7.82 -18.52 36.77
CA SER A 173 -7.23 -19.40 37.78
C SER A 173 -6.29 -18.59 38.69
N GLY A 174 -6.72 -18.42 39.94
CA GLY A 174 -5.88 -17.88 41.01
C GLY A 174 -5.17 -19.01 41.76
N LEU A 175 -3.97 -18.74 42.27
CA LEU A 175 -3.38 -19.62 43.28
C LEU A 175 -4.22 -19.53 44.56
N PRO A 176 -4.42 -20.62 45.32
CA PRO A 176 -5.19 -20.63 46.56
C PRO A 176 -4.39 -19.98 47.70
N ARG A 177 -4.03 -18.71 47.53
CA ARG A 177 -3.26 -17.89 48.45
C ARG A 177 -4.04 -16.62 48.73
N CYS A 178 -3.99 -16.17 49.97
CA CYS A 178 -4.47 -14.84 50.31
C CYS A 178 -3.69 -13.77 49.53
N PRO A 179 -4.29 -12.58 49.31
CA PRO A 179 -3.56 -11.45 48.75
C PRO A 179 -2.31 -11.17 49.59
N LYS A 180 -1.25 -10.74 48.91
CA LYS A 180 0.00 -10.37 49.59
C LYS A 180 -0.27 -9.21 50.54
N GLN A 181 0.02 -9.42 51.82
CA GLN A 181 -0.05 -8.37 52.85
C GLN A 181 1.24 -7.53 52.81
N TYR A 182 1.10 -6.23 53.00
CA TYR A 182 2.20 -5.27 53.02
C TYR A 182 2.14 -4.49 54.35
N PRO A 183 3.24 -4.29 55.08
CA PRO A 183 3.20 -3.48 56.29
C PRO A 183 2.68 -2.06 55.99
N GLU A 184 2.03 -1.44 56.98
CA GLU A 184 1.47 -0.08 56.87
C GLU A 184 2.53 0.95 56.46
N HIS A 185 3.78 0.71 56.85
CA HIS A 185 4.93 1.52 56.50
C HIS A 185 5.97 0.64 55.81
N HIS A 186 6.28 0.95 54.54
CA HIS A 186 7.60 0.64 54.00
C HIS A 186 8.58 1.72 54.48
N VAL A 187 9.85 1.36 54.72
CA VAL A 187 10.91 2.31 55.14
C VAL A 187 11.02 3.53 54.20
N GLN A 188 10.60 3.38 52.94
CA GLN A 188 10.58 4.44 51.92
C GLN A 188 9.35 5.37 52.01
N ASP A 189 8.27 4.95 52.68
CA ASP A 189 7.04 5.72 52.86
C ASP A 189 7.13 6.72 54.03
N GLU A 190 8.06 6.52 54.98
CA GLU A 190 8.29 7.46 56.10
C GLU A 190 8.67 8.87 55.63
N ILE A 191 9.23 8.98 54.41
CA ILE A 191 9.63 10.24 53.77
C ILE A 191 8.41 10.93 53.10
N LYS A 192 7.31 10.21 52.86
CA LYS A 192 6.11 10.70 52.15
C LYS A 192 4.87 10.48 53.02
N THR A 193 4.65 11.46 53.90
CA THR A 193 3.43 11.94 54.56
C THR A 193 2.17 11.04 54.54
N SER A 194 1.43 11.04 55.66
CA SER A 194 0.12 10.41 55.94
C SER A 194 -1.01 10.58 54.91
N MET A 195 -0.74 11.25 53.79
CA MET A 195 -1.68 11.57 52.72
C MET A 195 -1.33 10.79 51.45
N SER A 196 -2.28 10.01 50.94
CA SER A 196 -2.18 9.41 49.60
C SER A 196 -2.97 10.26 48.60
N ALA A 197 -2.39 10.53 47.44
CA ALA A 197 -3.10 11.14 46.33
C ALA A 197 -4.12 10.15 45.78
N ASP A 198 -5.38 10.57 45.64
CA ASP A 198 -6.44 9.76 45.03
C ASP A 198 -6.41 9.94 43.50
N PRO A 199 -5.98 8.94 42.70
CA PRO A 199 -5.86 9.12 41.25
C PRO A 199 -7.21 9.11 40.52
N PHE A 200 -8.32 8.85 41.23
CA PHE A 200 -9.64 8.64 40.65
C PHE A 200 -10.62 9.81 40.84
N ILE A 201 -10.29 10.82 41.66
CA ILE A 201 -11.12 12.02 41.80
C ILE A 201 -10.69 13.03 40.73
N LYS A 202 -11.21 12.88 39.52
CA LYS A 202 -11.05 13.87 38.43
C LYS A 202 -11.96 15.09 38.67
N ARG A 203 -11.53 16.04 39.50
CA ARG A 203 -11.94 17.46 39.41
C ARG A 203 -10.81 18.36 39.87
N GLY A 204 -10.11 18.97 38.91
CA GLY A 204 -9.04 19.94 39.17
C GLY A 204 -7.64 19.41 38.85
N MET A 205 -6.73 20.34 38.54
CA MET A 205 -5.30 20.09 38.28
C MET A 205 -4.50 19.78 39.55
N GLU A 206 -5.12 19.87 40.72
CA GLU A 206 -4.50 19.60 42.02
C GLU A 206 -5.07 18.31 42.61
N PRO A 207 -4.22 17.37 43.05
CA PRO A 207 -4.67 16.12 43.65
C PRO A 207 -5.31 16.41 45.03
N VAL A 208 -6.53 15.93 45.23
CA VAL A 208 -7.13 15.91 46.57
C VAL A 208 -6.41 14.85 47.39
N MET A 209 -5.72 15.31 48.44
CA MET A 209 -5.04 14.45 49.38
C MET A 209 -6.03 13.84 50.36
N LYS A 210 -6.06 12.51 50.48
CA LYS A 210 -6.83 11.81 51.52
C LYS A 210 -5.90 11.21 52.55
N GLU A 211 -6.35 11.25 53.80
CA GLU A 211 -5.72 10.48 54.87
C GLU A 211 -5.81 8.99 54.55
N ARG A 212 -4.67 8.28 54.68
CA ARG A 212 -4.65 6.83 54.49
C ARG A 212 -5.47 6.17 55.60
N HIS A 213 -6.37 5.27 55.24
CA HIS A 213 -7.03 4.43 56.25
C HIS A 213 -6.00 3.48 56.86
N PRO A 214 -5.94 3.35 58.20
CA PRO A 214 -4.99 2.43 58.84
C PRO A 214 -5.32 1.00 58.45
N VAL A 215 -4.34 0.28 57.90
CA VAL A 215 -4.48 -1.13 57.51
C VAL A 215 -3.71 -1.99 58.51
N THR A 216 -4.43 -2.61 59.43
CA THR A 216 -3.84 -3.54 60.40
C THR A 216 -3.82 -4.96 59.86
N HIS A 217 -2.65 -5.58 59.89
CA HIS A 217 -2.48 -7.00 59.57
C HIS A 217 -2.38 -7.81 60.87
N TYR A 218 -3.32 -8.73 61.08
CA TYR A 218 -3.34 -9.61 62.25
C TYR A 218 -2.73 -10.97 61.90
N THR A 219 -2.00 -11.56 62.86
CA THR A 219 -1.61 -12.97 62.82
C THR A 219 -2.67 -13.82 63.49
N PHE A 220 -3.01 -14.97 62.90
CA PHE A 220 -3.89 -15.92 63.58
C PHE A 220 -3.19 -16.43 64.85
N GLU A 221 -3.90 -16.56 65.97
CA GLU A 221 -3.32 -16.94 67.28
C GLU A 221 -2.49 -18.23 67.21
N LYS A 222 -2.96 -19.22 66.44
CA LYS A 222 -2.24 -20.49 66.18
C LYS A 222 -0.89 -20.35 65.48
N PHE A 223 -0.61 -19.20 64.85
CA PHE A 223 0.62 -18.90 64.11
C PHE A 223 1.37 -17.71 64.71
N LYS A 224 0.97 -17.25 65.90
CA LYS A 224 1.71 -16.22 66.61
C LYS A 224 3.04 -16.83 67.04
N TRP A 225 4.13 -16.17 66.68
CA TRP A 225 5.47 -16.61 67.05
C TRP A 225 5.59 -16.62 68.58
N ASP A 226 5.94 -17.77 69.14
CA ASP A 226 6.16 -17.96 70.57
C ASP A 226 7.67 -18.02 70.83
N ALA A 227 8.19 -16.99 71.49
CA ALA A 227 9.60 -16.89 71.85
C ALA A 227 10.04 -18.01 72.81
N SER A 228 9.10 -18.63 73.53
CA SER A 228 9.39 -19.65 74.55
C SER A 228 9.41 -21.08 74.01
N ALA A 229 9.04 -21.28 72.74
CA ALA A 229 8.98 -22.59 72.09
C ALA A 229 10.34 -23.04 71.47
N HIS A 230 11.42 -22.28 71.68
CA HIS A 230 12.76 -22.54 71.17
C HIS A 230 13.83 -22.40 72.25
#